data_AF-A0A133XIV6-F1
#
_entry.id   AF-A0A133XIV6-F1
#
_cell.length_a   1.000
_cell.length_b   1.000
_cell.length_c   1.000
_cell.angle_alpha   90.00
_cell.angle_beta   90.00
_cell.angle_gamma   90.00
#
_symmetry.space_group_name_H-M   'P 1'
#
loop_
_entity.id
_entity.type
_entity.pdbx_description
1 polymer ?
#
loop_
_entity_poly.entity_id
_entity_poly.type
_entity_poly.pdbx_seq_one_letter_code
_entity_poly.pdbx_strand_id
1 'polypeptide(L)'
;MNKTTLRSSLAGLLMLAASTLASAAEHATPREARALFDQAVKYLQANGPEKAWAAFNNKKGPFVKKDLYVYVIDLQGTYVANGAAPDSLVGLKVLDSVDAAGNPLFRQMIAVTDKQQEARIRYVWLNRQSNHVEPKFAWLHREGEHILGVGYYAPRSTADDAKKLLDAASAQVKKQGMAKALASFNDPRGPFVRDDLYVFAINLASGKFEAHGMNPKWTGTNASDLHDVEGHPLVKDMLELAKSKGEGTVDYVWRNPVTNSVEKKRTFIRRENGSLIGVGFYTE
;
A
#
# COMPACT_ATOMS: atom_id res chain seq x y z
N MET A 1 -5.22 -35.33 -67.76
CA MET A 1 -4.54 -34.10 -68.21
C MET A 1 -5.38 -32.92 -67.77
N ASN A 2 -5.07 -32.31 -66.63
CA ASN A 2 -4.09 -31.22 -66.42
C ASN A 2 -4.72 -29.82 -66.51
N LYS A 3 -4.56 -29.10 -65.39
CA LYS A 3 -4.48 -27.64 -65.17
C LYS A 3 -5.78 -26.89 -64.83
N THR A 4 -6.06 -26.68 -63.53
CA THR A 4 -5.75 -25.50 -62.69
C THR A 4 -6.44 -24.20 -63.12
N THR A 5 -7.43 -23.72 -62.35
CA THR A 5 -7.41 -22.34 -61.83
C THR A 5 -8.30 -22.16 -60.59
N LEU A 6 -7.59 -21.80 -59.53
CA LEU A 6 -7.94 -21.23 -58.24
C LEU A 6 -9.02 -20.12 -58.28
N ARG A 7 -10.03 -20.20 -57.40
CA ARG A 7 -10.64 -19.03 -56.73
C ARG A 7 -11.03 -19.40 -55.30
N SER A 8 -10.07 -19.21 -54.40
CA SER A 8 -10.21 -19.20 -52.95
C SER A 8 -10.78 -17.86 -52.49
N SER A 9 -12.03 -17.86 -52.01
CA SER A 9 -12.62 -16.73 -51.29
C SER A 9 -12.50 -16.99 -49.79
N LEU A 10 -11.40 -16.55 -49.19
CA LEU A 10 -11.20 -16.55 -47.74
C LEU A 10 -11.79 -15.24 -47.19
N ALA A 11 -13.05 -15.27 -46.76
CA ALA A 11 -13.61 -14.18 -45.97
C ALA A 11 -13.13 -14.36 -44.52
N GLY A 12 -12.20 -13.50 -44.10
CA GLY A 12 -11.59 -13.52 -42.78
C GLY A 12 -12.61 -13.22 -41.69
N LEU A 13 -12.82 -14.19 -40.79
CA LEU A 13 -13.42 -13.94 -39.49
C LEU A 13 -12.33 -13.35 -38.59
N LEU A 14 -12.29 -12.02 -38.45
CA LEU A 14 -11.52 -11.38 -37.38
C LEU A 14 -12.18 -11.74 -36.04
N MET A 15 -11.64 -12.76 -35.37
CA MET A 15 -11.87 -12.92 -33.93
C MET A 15 -11.13 -11.79 -33.22
N LEU A 16 -11.86 -10.74 -32.81
CA LEU A 16 -11.39 -9.84 -31.77
C LEU A 16 -11.22 -10.68 -30.50
N ALA A 17 -9.98 -11.06 -30.18
CA ALA A 17 -9.62 -11.48 -28.85
C ALA A 17 -9.78 -10.26 -27.93
N ALA A 18 -10.94 -10.13 -27.31
CA ALA A 18 -11.12 -9.23 -26.18
C ALA A 18 -10.25 -9.79 -25.03
N SER A 19 -9.02 -9.28 -24.92
CA SER A 19 -8.21 -9.47 -23.73
C SER A 19 -8.97 -8.85 -22.57
N THR A 20 -9.61 -9.69 -21.77
CA THR A 20 -10.14 -9.29 -20.47
C THR A 20 -8.95 -8.85 -19.63
N LEU A 21 -8.78 -7.55 -19.48
CA LEU A 21 -7.96 -6.98 -18.42
C LEU A 21 -8.56 -7.53 -17.12
N ALA A 22 -7.88 -8.50 -16.51
CA ALA A 22 -8.17 -8.89 -15.15
C ALA A 22 -8.10 -7.62 -14.31
N SER A 23 -9.27 -7.18 -13.81
CA SER A 23 -9.33 -6.06 -12.88
C SER A 23 -8.51 -6.45 -11.67
N ALA A 24 -7.35 -5.83 -11.49
CA ALA A 24 -6.64 -5.90 -10.22
C ALA A 24 -7.63 -5.48 -9.13
N ALA A 25 -7.79 -6.32 -8.10
CA ALA A 25 -8.71 -6.04 -7.01
C ALA A 25 -8.37 -4.67 -6.41
N GLU A 26 -9.38 -3.80 -6.29
CA GLU A 26 -9.20 -2.45 -5.75
C GLU A 26 -8.94 -2.57 -4.24
N HIS A 27 -7.67 -2.45 -3.82
CA HIS A 27 -7.30 -2.43 -2.40
C HIS A 27 -7.93 -1.24 -1.68
N ALA A 28 -8.37 -1.45 -0.45
CA ALA A 28 -8.85 -0.37 0.38
C ALA A 28 -7.71 0.44 0.98
N THR A 29 -7.95 1.74 1.13
CA THR A 29 -7.03 2.69 1.73
C THR A 29 -7.03 2.60 3.26
N PRO A 30 -5.96 3.06 3.95
CA PRO A 30 -5.94 3.18 5.41
C PRO A 30 -7.11 4.01 5.97
N ARG A 31 -7.55 5.03 5.20
CA ARG A 31 -8.68 5.89 5.57
C ARG A 31 -10.01 5.15 5.50
N GLU A 32 -10.24 4.36 4.46
CA GLU A 32 -11.43 3.50 4.35
C GLU A 32 -11.47 2.48 5.48
N ALA A 33 -10.31 1.91 5.85
CA ALA A 33 -10.19 0.97 6.96
C ALA A 33 -10.55 1.60 8.31
N ARG A 34 -10.06 2.82 8.60
CA ARG A 34 -10.42 3.55 9.82
C ARG A 34 -11.91 3.90 9.84
N ALA A 35 -12.48 4.34 8.72
CA ALA A 35 -13.91 4.64 8.65
C ALA A 35 -14.78 3.41 8.91
N LEU A 36 -14.41 2.24 8.35
CA LEU A 36 -15.13 0.99 8.61
C LEU A 36 -14.99 0.54 10.07
N PHE A 37 -13.80 0.70 10.66
CA PHE A 37 -13.54 0.44 12.07
C PHE A 37 -14.45 1.28 12.98
N ASP A 38 -14.47 2.60 12.79
CA ASP A 38 -15.31 3.52 13.59
C ASP A 38 -16.79 3.17 13.48
N GLN A 39 -17.25 2.83 12.27
CA GLN A 39 -18.62 2.39 12.03
C GLN A 39 -18.93 1.09 12.78
N ALA A 40 -18.02 0.12 12.77
CA ALA A 40 -18.20 -1.18 13.41
C ALA A 40 -18.21 -1.07 14.94
N VAL A 41 -17.30 -0.29 15.54
CA VAL A 41 -17.28 -0.02 16.98
C VAL A 41 -18.58 0.65 17.42
N LYS A 42 -19.01 1.71 16.72
CA LYS A 42 -20.27 2.40 17.00
C LYS A 42 -21.48 1.46 16.88
N TYR A 43 -21.49 0.57 15.87
CA TYR A 43 -22.56 -0.39 15.68
C TYR A 43 -22.62 -1.41 16.82
N LEU A 44 -21.47 -1.93 17.26
CA LEU A 44 -21.37 -2.85 18.40
C LEU A 44 -21.89 -2.20 19.69
N GLN A 45 -21.45 -0.97 19.98
CA GLN A 45 -21.87 -0.25 21.18
C GLN A 45 -23.36 0.08 21.20
N ALA A 46 -23.94 0.43 20.06
CA ALA A 46 -25.35 0.81 19.96
C ALA A 46 -26.31 -0.40 19.94
N ASN A 47 -25.87 -1.55 19.43
CA ASN A 47 -26.76 -2.69 19.14
C ASN A 47 -26.44 -3.95 19.96
N GLY A 48 -25.31 -3.98 20.65
CA GLY A 48 -24.83 -5.12 21.41
C GLY A 48 -24.27 -6.28 20.55
N PRO A 49 -23.64 -7.27 21.19
CA PRO A 49 -22.93 -8.37 20.51
C PRO A 49 -23.81 -9.18 19.56
N GLU A 50 -25.01 -9.58 19.97
CA GLU A 50 -25.89 -10.46 19.18
C GLU A 50 -26.19 -9.89 17.79
N LYS A 51 -26.63 -8.62 17.72
CA LYS A 51 -26.91 -7.92 16.47
C LYS A 51 -25.62 -7.63 15.69
N ALA A 52 -24.55 -7.28 16.38
CA ALA A 52 -23.26 -7.00 15.76
C ALA A 52 -22.67 -8.23 15.06
N TRP A 53 -22.67 -9.40 15.68
CA TRP A 53 -22.15 -10.63 15.09
C TRP A 53 -22.91 -11.02 13.83
N ALA A 54 -24.24 -10.95 13.85
CA ALA A 54 -25.05 -11.20 12.67
C ALA A 54 -24.70 -10.23 11.51
N ALA A 55 -24.51 -8.95 11.81
CA ALA A 55 -24.14 -7.95 10.81
C ALA A 55 -22.71 -8.14 10.27
N PHE A 56 -21.75 -8.45 11.15
CA PHE A 56 -20.33 -8.64 10.78
C PHE A 56 -20.09 -9.95 10.04
N ASN A 57 -20.91 -10.98 10.27
CA ASN A 57 -20.85 -12.26 9.55
C ASN A 57 -21.56 -12.22 8.19
N ASN A 58 -22.31 -11.16 7.87
CA ASN A 58 -22.92 -11.02 6.56
C ASN A 58 -21.86 -10.56 5.53
N LYS A 59 -21.34 -11.50 4.72
CA LYS A 59 -20.34 -11.22 3.68
C LYS A 59 -20.79 -10.22 2.60
N LYS A 60 -22.10 -10.00 2.46
CA LYS A 60 -22.71 -9.03 1.54
C LYS A 60 -23.24 -7.79 2.28
N GLY A 61 -22.98 -7.70 3.59
CA GLY A 61 -23.43 -6.62 4.45
C GLY A 61 -22.52 -5.39 4.38
N PRO A 62 -22.88 -4.32 5.12
CA PRO A 62 -22.17 -3.05 5.08
C PRO A 62 -20.77 -3.11 5.72
N PHE A 63 -20.44 -4.20 6.42
CA PHE A 63 -19.17 -4.39 7.12
C PHE A 63 -18.13 -5.17 6.32
N VAL A 64 -18.40 -5.40 5.03
CA VAL A 64 -17.47 -5.99 4.07
C VAL A 64 -17.43 -5.09 2.83
N LYS A 65 -16.27 -4.53 2.51
CA LYS A 65 -16.09 -3.61 1.37
C LYS A 65 -14.67 -3.72 0.85
N LYS A 66 -14.51 -3.93 -0.47
CA LYS A 66 -13.19 -4.23 -1.06
C LYS A 66 -12.56 -5.39 -0.29
N ASP A 67 -11.31 -5.28 0.12
CA ASP A 67 -10.58 -6.23 0.98
C ASP A 67 -10.73 -5.97 2.49
N LEU A 68 -11.56 -5.00 2.89
CA LEU A 68 -11.88 -4.73 4.30
C LEU A 68 -13.02 -5.62 4.79
N TYR A 69 -12.85 -6.08 6.02
CA TYR A 69 -13.87 -6.84 6.76
C TYR A 69 -13.66 -6.63 8.27
N VAL A 70 -14.75 -6.75 9.02
CA VAL A 70 -14.72 -6.81 10.49
C VAL A 70 -14.46 -8.25 10.93
N TYR A 71 -13.60 -8.44 11.93
CA TYR A 71 -13.48 -9.70 12.66
C TYR A 71 -13.49 -9.42 14.15
N VAL A 72 -13.96 -10.38 14.94
CA VAL A 72 -13.96 -10.29 16.40
C VAL A 72 -13.49 -11.60 17.00
N ILE A 73 -12.63 -11.49 18.01
CA ILE A 73 -12.26 -12.61 18.90
C ILE A 73 -12.72 -12.36 20.33
N ASP A 74 -13.00 -13.42 21.08
CA ASP A 74 -13.12 -13.35 22.54
C ASP A 74 -11.73 -13.35 23.24
N LEU A 75 -11.70 -13.12 24.56
CA LEU A 75 -10.45 -13.15 25.35
C LEU A 75 -9.83 -14.55 25.47
N GLN A 76 -10.58 -15.58 25.14
CA GLN A 76 -10.09 -16.93 25.03
C GLN A 76 -9.46 -17.18 23.65
N GLY A 77 -9.46 -16.19 22.74
CA GLY A 77 -8.92 -16.29 21.40
C GLY A 77 -9.75 -17.17 20.48
N THR A 78 -11.09 -17.14 20.59
CA THR A 78 -12.02 -17.78 19.67
C THR A 78 -12.61 -16.72 18.75
N TYR A 79 -12.69 -16.97 17.44
CA TYR A 79 -13.44 -16.09 16.55
C TYR A 79 -14.94 -16.14 16.86
N VAL A 80 -15.55 -14.99 17.15
CA VAL A 80 -17.01 -14.86 17.35
C VAL A 80 -17.71 -14.24 16.13
N ALA A 81 -16.98 -13.46 15.34
CA ALA A 81 -17.44 -12.95 14.06
C ALA A 81 -16.27 -12.79 13.07
N ASN A 82 -16.52 -12.99 11.77
CA ASN A 82 -15.55 -12.77 10.72
C ASN A 82 -16.23 -12.52 9.37
N GLY A 83 -16.13 -11.30 8.84
CA GLY A 83 -16.76 -10.94 7.57
C GLY A 83 -16.10 -11.54 6.32
N ALA A 84 -14.85 -12.00 6.41
CA ALA A 84 -14.15 -12.59 5.26
C ALA A 84 -14.58 -14.04 5.01
N ALA A 85 -14.65 -14.86 6.05
CA ALA A 85 -14.93 -16.28 5.94
C ALA A 85 -15.67 -16.84 7.18
N PRO A 86 -16.88 -16.33 7.49
CA PRO A 86 -17.61 -16.65 8.72
C PRO A 86 -17.83 -18.15 8.88
N ASP A 87 -18.27 -18.83 7.82
CA ASP A 87 -18.59 -20.26 7.81
C ASP A 87 -17.39 -21.17 8.17
N SER A 88 -16.16 -20.66 8.04
CA SER A 88 -14.93 -21.42 8.31
C SER A 88 -14.14 -20.95 9.52
N LEU A 89 -14.41 -19.73 9.99
CA LEU A 89 -13.60 -19.09 11.04
C LEU A 89 -14.36 -18.92 12.34
N VAL A 90 -15.67 -18.66 12.32
CA VAL A 90 -16.45 -18.49 13.56
C VAL A 90 -16.45 -19.79 14.36
N GLY A 91 -16.16 -19.70 15.66
CA GLY A 91 -16.00 -20.83 16.58
C GLY A 91 -14.59 -21.42 16.62
N LEU A 92 -13.70 -21.04 15.70
CA LEU A 92 -12.33 -21.55 15.69
C LEU A 92 -11.49 -20.92 16.81
N LYS A 93 -10.82 -21.77 17.58
CA LYS A 93 -9.82 -21.37 18.58
C LYS A 93 -8.50 -21.03 17.89
N VAL A 94 -8.09 -19.77 18.03
CA VAL A 94 -6.90 -19.20 17.38
C VAL A 94 -5.90 -18.57 18.35
N LEU A 95 -6.12 -18.67 19.67
CA LEU A 95 -5.26 -18.04 20.70
C LEU A 95 -3.76 -18.29 20.48
N ASP A 96 -3.38 -19.52 20.16
CA ASP A 96 -1.99 -19.95 19.96
C ASP A 96 -1.53 -19.92 18.50
N SER A 97 -2.36 -19.40 17.60
CA SER A 97 -1.99 -19.22 16.20
C SER A 97 -0.97 -18.09 16.06
N VAL A 98 0.04 -18.36 15.24
CA VAL A 98 1.03 -17.37 14.83
C VAL A 98 0.73 -16.83 13.43
N ASP A 99 1.18 -15.62 13.15
CA ASP A 99 1.22 -15.14 11.78
C ASP A 99 2.34 -15.84 10.98
N ALA A 100 2.41 -15.59 9.67
CA ALA A 100 3.44 -16.20 8.81
C ALA A 100 4.89 -15.80 9.16
N ALA A 101 5.10 -14.79 10.02
CA ALA A 101 6.40 -14.40 10.55
C ALA A 101 6.69 -15.01 11.94
N GLY A 102 5.78 -15.83 12.48
CA GLY A 102 5.92 -16.48 13.78
C GLY A 102 5.45 -15.65 14.97
N ASN A 103 4.82 -14.48 14.75
CA ASN A 103 4.35 -13.64 15.85
C ASN A 103 3.08 -14.24 16.49
N PRO A 104 2.97 -14.27 17.84
CA PRO A 104 1.79 -14.80 18.54
C PRO A 104 0.60 -13.82 18.45
N LEU A 105 0.00 -13.76 17.26
CA LEU A 105 -0.89 -12.68 16.82
C LEU A 105 -2.04 -12.39 17.80
N PHE A 106 -2.80 -13.42 18.15
CA PHE A 106 -4.02 -13.23 18.96
C PHE A 106 -3.69 -12.95 20.43
N ARG A 107 -2.62 -13.55 20.97
CA ARG A 107 -2.09 -13.18 22.30
C ARG A 107 -1.65 -11.72 22.32
N GLN A 108 -1.01 -11.24 21.26
CA GLN A 108 -0.61 -9.84 21.15
C GLN A 108 -1.83 -8.91 21.08
N MET A 109 -2.85 -9.23 20.27
CA MET A 109 -4.11 -8.47 20.21
C MET A 109 -4.74 -8.30 21.60
N ILE A 110 -4.83 -9.38 22.38
CA ILE A 110 -5.34 -9.37 23.75
C ILE A 110 -4.44 -8.51 24.64
N ALA A 111 -3.13 -8.76 24.65
CA ALA A 111 -2.20 -8.05 25.53
C ALA A 111 -2.14 -6.53 25.28
N VAL A 112 -2.23 -6.08 24.03
CA VAL A 112 -2.23 -4.64 23.72
C VAL A 112 -3.55 -3.98 24.10
N THR A 113 -4.68 -4.69 23.92
CA THR A 113 -6.00 -4.15 24.27
C THR A 113 -6.39 -4.33 25.74
N ASP A 114 -5.58 -5.05 26.51
CA ASP A 114 -5.65 -5.08 27.97
C ASP A 114 -5.12 -3.79 28.61
N LYS A 115 -4.21 -3.10 27.93
CA LYS A 115 -3.59 -1.86 28.41
C LYS A 115 -4.32 -0.61 27.94
N GLN A 116 -5.09 -0.70 26.88
CA GLN A 116 -5.79 0.43 26.26
C GLN A 116 -6.99 -0.06 25.45
N GLN A 117 -8.05 0.75 25.37
CA GLN A 117 -9.29 0.34 24.72
C GLN A 117 -9.14 0.21 23.19
N GLU A 118 -8.42 1.13 22.56
CA GLU A 118 -8.06 1.06 21.15
C GLU A 118 -6.55 0.82 20.96
N ALA A 119 -6.19 0.00 19.98
CA ALA A 119 -4.80 -0.22 19.61
C ALA A 119 -4.64 -0.33 18.08
N ARG A 120 -3.43 -0.10 17.58
CA ARG A 120 -3.04 -0.42 16.21
C ARG A 120 -1.92 -1.43 16.25
N ILE A 121 -2.07 -2.51 15.49
CA ILE A 121 -1.02 -3.53 15.34
C ILE A 121 -0.71 -3.77 13.88
N ARG A 122 0.45 -4.41 13.65
CA ARG A 122 0.90 -4.89 12.35
C ARG A 122 1.20 -6.38 12.46
N TYR A 123 0.83 -7.14 11.44
CA TYR A 123 1.11 -8.57 11.30
C TYR A 123 1.14 -8.95 9.82
N VAL A 124 1.46 -10.20 9.49
CA VAL A 124 1.34 -10.72 8.12
C VAL A 124 0.13 -11.65 7.99
N TRP A 125 -0.66 -11.51 6.94
CA TRP A 125 -1.89 -12.27 6.80
C TRP A 125 -2.22 -12.62 5.36
N LEU A 126 -2.92 -13.73 5.15
CA LEU A 126 -3.41 -14.11 3.84
C LEU A 126 -4.46 -13.11 3.36
N ASN A 127 -4.13 -12.34 2.34
CA ASN A 127 -5.09 -11.61 1.54
C ASN A 127 -5.86 -12.59 0.65
N ARG A 128 -7.13 -12.83 0.97
CA ARG A 128 -7.98 -13.79 0.24
C ARG A 128 -8.36 -13.32 -1.17
N GLN A 129 -8.13 -12.06 -1.52
CA GLN A 129 -8.40 -11.53 -2.86
C GLN A 129 -7.21 -11.74 -3.80
N SER A 130 -6.00 -11.42 -3.35
CA SER A 130 -4.77 -11.67 -4.11
C SER A 130 -4.23 -13.11 -3.93
N ASN A 131 -4.71 -13.83 -2.92
CA ASN A 131 -4.20 -15.12 -2.47
C ASN A 131 -2.72 -15.09 -2.05
N HIS A 132 -2.23 -13.95 -1.57
CA HIS A 132 -0.86 -13.77 -1.09
C HIS A 132 -0.83 -13.45 0.41
N VAL A 133 0.26 -13.84 1.08
CA VAL A 133 0.54 -13.40 2.45
C VAL A 133 1.18 -12.01 2.37
N GLU A 134 0.51 -11.02 2.96
CA GLU A 134 0.86 -9.61 2.85
C GLU A 134 0.92 -8.94 4.23
N PRO A 135 1.73 -7.88 4.42
CA PRO A 135 1.65 -7.06 5.61
C PRO A 135 0.26 -6.46 5.78
N LYS A 136 -0.31 -6.60 6.98
CA LYS A 136 -1.61 -6.10 7.36
C LYS A 136 -1.50 -5.23 8.61
N PHE A 137 -2.11 -4.05 8.55
CA PHE A 137 -2.33 -3.23 9.74
C PHE A 137 -3.77 -3.44 10.19
N ALA A 138 -4.00 -3.51 11.50
CA ALA A 138 -5.35 -3.54 12.06
C ALA A 138 -5.50 -2.52 13.18
N TRP A 139 -6.64 -1.84 13.16
CA TRP A 139 -7.20 -1.17 14.32
C TRP A 139 -7.95 -2.21 15.14
N LEU A 140 -7.77 -2.15 16.46
CA LEU A 140 -8.40 -3.02 17.45
C LEU A 140 -9.19 -2.16 18.43
N HIS A 141 -10.36 -2.63 18.86
CA HIS A 141 -11.16 -2.06 19.93
C HIS A 141 -11.60 -3.18 20.88
N ARG A 142 -11.38 -3.00 22.19
CA ARG A 142 -11.92 -3.91 23.20
C ARG A 142 -13.24 -3.40 23.75
N GLU A 143 -14.25 -4.26 23.67
CA GLU A 143 -15.59 -4.06 24.22
C GLU A 143 -15.93 -5.25 25.13
N GLY A 144 -15.71 -5.06 26.43
CA GLY A 144 -15.83 -6.12 27.42
C GLY A 144 -14.86 -7.28 27.15
N GLU A 145 -15.41 -8.47 26.89
CA GLU A 145 -14.67 -9.70 26.59
C GLU A 145 -14.38 -9.91 25.10
N HIS A 146 -14.66 -8.92 24.25
CA HIS A 146 -14.49 -9.04 22.81
C HIS A 146 -13.50 -8.01 22.27
N ILE A 147 -12.67 -8.42 21.32
CA ILE A 147 -11.75 -7.56 20.60
C ILE A 147 -12.18 -7.53 19.14
N LEU A 148 -12.70 -6.38 18.72
CA LEU A 148 -13.07 -6.09 17.34
C LEU A 148 -11.85 -5.59 16.58
N GLY A 149 -11.63 -6.11 15.38
CA GLY A 149 -10.57 -5.67 14.49
C GLY A 149 -11.07 -5.36 13.08
N VAL A 150 -10.50 -4.31 12.48
CA VAL A 150 -10.58 -4.04 11.04
C VAL A 150 -9.18 -3.74 10.56
N GLY A 151 -8.76 -4.43 9.51
CA GLY A 151 -7.43 -4.24 8.96
C GLY A 151 -7.42 -4.08 7.45
N TYR A 152 -6.39 -3.41 6.97
CA TYR A 152 -6.10 -3.21 5.56
C TYR A 152 -4.73 -3.80 5.24
N TYR A 153 -4.59 -4.34 4.03
CA TYR A 153 -3.31 -4.79 3.52
C TYR A 153 -2.51 -3.56 3.10
N ALA A 154 -1.26 -3.50 3.54
CA ALA A 154 -0.30 -2.52 3.08
C ALA A 154 0.70 -3.27 2.21
N PRO A 155 0.42 -3.47 0.90
CA PRO A 155 1.44 -3.98 -0.01
C PRO A 155 2.66 -3.05 0.10
N ARG A 156 3.77 -3.57 0.61
CA ARG A 156 5.05 -2.85 0.55
C ARG A 156 5.52 -2.90 -0.87
N SER A 157 5.83 -1.74 -1.42
CA SER A 157 6.40 -1.73 -2.75
C SER A 157 7.80 -2.34 -2.73
N THR A 158 8.11 -3.11 -3.77
CA THR A 158 9.40 -3.78 -3.88
C THR A 158 10.45 -2.87 -4.50
N ALA A 159 11.71 -3.30 -4.46
CA ALA A 159 12.78 -2.67 -5.23
C ALA A 159 12.45 -2.59 -6.73
N ASP A 160 11.79 -3.62 -7.27
CA ASP A 160 11.41 -3.66 -8.69
C ASP A 160 10.27 -2.70 -9.00
N ASP A 161 9.32 -2.51 -8.08
CA ASP A 161 8.27 -1.50 -8.25
C ASP A 161 8.84 -0.08 -8.24
N ALA A 162 9.79 0.19 -7.35
CA ALA A 162 10.49 1.48 -7.32
C ALA A 162 11.26 1.75 -8.63
N LYS A 163 11.98 0.74 -9.16
CA LYS A 163 12.67 0.86 -10.45
C LYS A 163 11.71 1.11 -11.60
N LYS A 164 10.61 0.34 -11.69
CA LYS A 164 9.58 0.52 -12.73
C LYS A 164 8.98 1.93 -12.68
N LEU A 165 8.71 2.45 -11.49
CA LEU A 165 8.17 3.80 -11.34
C LEU A 165 9.19 4.88 -11.72
N LEU A 166 10.48 4.70 -11.37
CA LEU A 166 11.57 5.58 -11.80
C LEU A 166 11.73 5.57 -13.33
N ASP A 167 11.62 4.40 -13.96
CA ASP A 167 11.66 4.26 -15.41
C ASP A 167 10.48 4.96 -16.09
N ALA A 168 9.27 4.81 -15.54
CA ALA A 168 8.11 5.53 -16.02
C ALA A 168 8.26 7.06 -15.87
N ALA A 169 8.84 7.53 -14.76
CA ALA A 169 9.09 8.95 -14.51
C ALA A 169 10.10 9.51 -15.53
N SER A 170 11.23 8.82 -15.73
CA SER A 170 12.24 9.14 -16.73
C SER A 170 11.66 9.16 -18.16
N ALA A 171 10.85 8.16 -18.50
CA ALA A 171 10.18 8.10 -19.80
C ALA A 171 9.22 9.29 -19.99
N GLN A 172 8.50 9.71 -18.94
CA GLN A 172 7.63 10.87 -19.01
C GLN A 172 8.41 12.18 -19.19
N VAL A 173 9.53 12.36 -18.50
CA VAL A 173 10.42 13.52 -18.72
C VAL A 173 10.89 13.55 -20.18
N LYS A 174 11.35 12.42 -20.73
CA LYS A 174 11.81 12.32 -22.13
C LYS A 174 10.70 12.59 -23.15
N LYS A 175 9.49 12.08 -22.89
CA LYS A 175 8.35 12.18 -23.84
C LYS A 175 7.64 13.53 -23.79
N GLN A 176 7.49 14.11 -22.60
CA GLN A 176 6.60 15.26 -22.37
C GLN A 176 7.35 16.53 -21.94
N GLY A 177 8.65 16.41 -21.67
CA GLY A 177 9.47 17.49 -21.13
C GLY A 177 9.29 17.66 -19.62
N MET A 178 10.26 18.36 -19.02
CA MET A 178 10.37 18.47 -17.57
C MET A 178 9.16 19.15 -16.91
N ALA A 179 8.66 20.25 -17.48
CA ALA A 179 7.53 21.00 -16.90
C ALA A 179 6.26 20.15 -16.75
N LYS A 180 5.89 19.38 -17.78
CA LYS A 180 4.72 18.48 -17.73
C LYS A 180 4.95 17.30 -16.80
N ALA A 181 6.17 16.75 -16.78
CA ALA A 181 6.53 15.68 -15.86
C ALA A 181 6.42 16.13 -14.40
N LEU A 182 7.00 17.28 -14.03
CA LEU A 182 6.94 17.84 -12.68
C LEU A 182 5.50 18.11 -12.22
N ALA A 183 4.63 18.63 -13.11
CA ALA A 183 3.21 18.81 -12.80
C ALA A 183 2.53 17.48 -12.45
N SER A 184 2.83 16.41 -13.21
CA SER A 184 2.30 15.07 -12.95
C SER A 184 2.90 14.42 -11.71
N PHE A 185 4.17 14.69 -11.38
CA PHE A 185 4.81 14.19 -10.15
C PHE A 185 4.25 14.88 -8.91
N ASN A 186 3.75 16.11 -9.03
CA ASN A 186 3.12 16.87 -7.95
C ASN A 186 1.61 16.61 -7.79
N ASP A 187 1.00 15.75 -8.61
CA ASP A 187 -0.38 15.32 -8.37
C ASP A 187 -0.38 14.12 -7.41
N PRO A 188 -0.80 14.29 -6.14
CA PRO A 188 -0.80 13.20 -5.16
C PRO A 188 -1.85 12.12 -5.48
N ARG A 189 -2.73 12.37 -6.46
CA ARG A 189 -3.71 11.40 -6.97
C ARG A 189 -3.33 10.88 -8.37
N GLY A 190 -2.17 11.30 -8.88
CA GLY A 190 -1.67 10.94 -10.20
C GLY A 190 -0.95 9.59 -10.20
N PRO A 191 -0.46 9.15 -11.38
CA PRO A 191 0.12 7.82 -11.56
C PRO A 191 1.52 7.66 -10.93
N PHE A 192 2.11 8.74 -10.41
CA PHE A 192 3.44 8.75 -9.78
C PHE A 192 3.41 8.69 -8.25
N VAL A 193 2.23 8.42 -7.69
CA VAL A 193 2.03 8.13 -6.27
C VAL A 193 1.16 6.87 -6.18
N ARG A 194 1.67 5.85 -5.51
CA ARG A 194 0.94 4.60 -5.29
C ARG A 194 1.45 3.93 -4.01
N ASP A 195 0.54 3.65 -3.08
CA ASP A 195 0.86 3.07 -1.78
C ASP A 195 1.95 3.86 -1.05
N ASP A 196 3.13 3.27 -0.85
CA ASP A 196 4.32 3.90 -0.26
C ASP A 196 5.35 4.41 -1.30
N LEU A 197 5.13 4.19 -2.60
CA LEU A 197 5.94 4.76 -3.68
C LEU A 197 5.46 6.14 -4.07
N TYR A 198 6.43 7.02 -4.28
CA TYR A 198 6.22 8.32 -4.85
C TYR A 198 7.49 8.82 -5.54
N VAL A 199 7.30 9.61 -6.59
CA VAL A 199 8.40 10.33 -7.24
C VAL A 199 8.68 11.64 -6.48
N PHE A 200 9.96 11.97 -6.34
CA PHE A 200 10.39 13.33 -6.01
C PHE A 200 11.45 13.79 -7.01
N ALA A 201 11.54 15.11 -7.20
CA ALA A 201 12.50 15.74 -8.09
C ALA A 201 13.21 16.89 -7.38
N ILE A 202 14.52 16.99 -7.56
CA ILE A 202 15.37 18.03 -6.96
C ILE A 202 16.26 18.63 -8.05
N ASN A 203 16.22 19.95 -8.18
CA ASN A 203 17.05 20.67 -9.14
C ASN A 203 18.54 20.57 -8.75
N LEU A 204 19.41 20.16 -9.67
CA LEU A 204 20.83 19.93 -9.35
C LEU A 204 21.62 21.21 -9.07
N ALA A 205 21.20 22.34 -9.67
CA ALA A 205 21.88 23.62 -9.52
C ALA A 205 21.48 24.33 -8.23
N SER A 206 20.18 24.39 -7.93
CA SER A 206 19.65 25.12 -6.76
C SER A 206 19.50 24.26 -5.51
N GLY A 207 19.49 22.92 -5.63
CA GLY A 207 19.23 22.01 -4.51
C GLY A 207 17.79 22.07 -3.99
N LYS A 208 16.86 22.71 -4.71
CA LYS A 208 15.46 22.86 -4.32
C LYS A 208 14.59 21.72 -4.85
N PHE A 209 13.55 21.37 -4.11
CA PHE A 209 12.51 20.47 -4.61
C PHE A 209 11.79 21.11 -5.81
N GLU A 210 11.67 20.35 -6.89
CA GLU A 210 10.84 20.69 -8.05
C GLU A 210 9.53 19.89 -8.05
N ALA A 211 9.54 18.71 -7.44
CA ALA A 211 8.33 17.94 -7.16
C ALA A 211 8.53 17.02 -5.95
N HIS A 212 7.43 16.71 -5.26
CA HIS A 212 7.39 15.67 -4.24
C HIS A 212 5.99 15.07 -4.16
N GLY A 213 5.77 13.89 -4.73
CA GLY A 213 4.44 13.33 -4.93
C GLY A 213 3.63 13.14 -3.65
N MET A 214 4.28 12.80 -2.53
CA MET A 214 3.61 12.66 -1.24
C MET A 214 3.36 14.01 -0.54
N ASN A 215 4.10 15.06 -0.88
CA ASN A 215 3.98 16.36 -0.24
C ASN A 215 4.33 17.50 -1.22
N PRO A 216 3.43 17.82 -2.18
CA PRO A 216 3.70 18.82 -3.21
C PRO A 216 4.03 20.22 -2.66
N LYS A 217 3.64 20.50 -1.40
CA LYS A 217 3.94 21.75 -0.69
C LYS A 217 5.45 21.97 -0.46
N TRP A 218 6.28 20.94 -0.61
CA TRP A 218 7.74 21.07 -0.54
C TRP A 218 8.34 21.69 -1.80
N THR A 219 7.59 21.81 -2.90
CA THR A 219 8.11 22.44 -4.12
C THR A 219 8.62 23.86 -3.84
N GLY A 220 9.84 24.15 -4.27
CA GLY A 220 10.53 25.42 -4.09
C GLY A 220 11.30 25.58 -2.77
N THR A 221 11.15 24.65 -1.81
CA THR A 221 11.93 24.66 -0.57
C THR A 221 13.33 24.07 -0.79
N ASN A 222 14.28 24.40 0.09
CA ASN A 222 15.62 23.84 0.02
C ASN A 222 15.61 22.38 0.47
N ALA A 223 16.15 21.48 -0.37
CA ALA A 223 16.32 20.07 -0.05
C ALA A 223 17.77 19.74 0.38
N SER A 224 18.76 20.58 0.05
CA SER A 224 20.19 20.26 0.24
C SER A 224 20.58 19.97 1.68
N ASP A 225 19.88 20.59 2.63
CA ASP A 225 20.18 20.53 4.06
C ASP A 225 19.27 19.52 4.79
N LEU A 226 18.53 18.71 4.04
CA LEU A 226 17.63 17.71 4.58
C LEU A 226 18.43 16.53 5.11
N HIS A 227 18.28 16.30 6.41
CA HIS A 227 18.81 15.13 7.10
C HIS A 227 17.66 14.23 7.51
N ASP A 228 17.91 12.93 7.58
CA ASP A 228 16.97 12.04 8.26
C ASP A 228 17.07 12.17 9.79
N VAL A 229 16.26 11.40 10.51
CA VAL A 229 16.21 11.47 11.98
C VAL A 229 17.48 10.91 12.65
N GLU A 230 18.33 10.20 11.92
CA GLU A 230 19.62 9.70 12.39
C GLU A 230 20.77 10.67 12.05
N GLY A 231 20.49 11.77 11.35
CA GLY A 231 21.46 12.79 10.97
C GLY A 231 22.18 12.50 9.65
N HIS A 232 21.70 11.57 8.83
CA HIS A 232 22.27 11.29 7.51
C HIS A 232 21.89 12.42 6.52
N PRO A 233 22.85 13.13 5.88
CA PRO A 233 22.59 14.13 4.84
C PRO A 233 22.12 13.52 3.50
N LEU A 234 21.00 12.81 3.50
CA LEU A 234 20.52 11.97 2.39
C LEU A 234 20.46 12.70 1.04
N VAL A 235 20.03 13.97 1.01
CA VAL A 235 19.88 14.72 -0.25
C VAL A 235 21.24 15.13 -0.80
N LYS A 236 22.21 15.43 0.06
CA LYS A 236 23.56 15.78 -0.37
C LYS A 236 24.21 14.61 -1.10
N ASP A 237 24.11 13.41 -0.54
CA ASP A 237 24.65 12.18 -1.15
C ASP A 237 23.96 11.88 -2.49
N MET A 238 22.63 12.03 -2.53
CA MET A 238 21.85 11.90 -3.77
C MET A 238 22.29 12.90 -4.85
N LEU A 239 22.46 14.17 -4.50
CA LEU A 239 22.90 15.20 -5.44
C LEU A 239 24.32 14.95 -5.95
N GLU A 240 25.23 14.48 -5.09
CA GLU A 240 26.60 14.12 -5.46
C GLU A 240 26.62 12.95 -6.46
N LEU A 241 25.86 11.88 -6.18
CA LEU A 241 25.73 10.72 -7.07
C LEU A 241 25.11 11.11 -8.42
N ALA A 242 24.04 11.92 -8.43
CA ALA A 242 23.44 12.41 -9.66
C ALA A 242 24.38 13.30 -10.49
N LYS A 243 25.21 14.13 -9.84
CA LYS A 243 26.18 14.98 -10.55
C LYS A 243 27.34 14.17 -11.13
N SER A 244 27.91 13.26 -10.35
CA SER A 244 29.10 12.49 -10.73
C SER A 244 28.79 11.31 -11.66
N LYS A 245 27.76 10.53 -11.37
CA LYS A 245 27.44 9.27 -12.09
C LYS A 245 26.18 9.35 -12.93
N GLY A 246 25.28 10.28 -12.62
CA GLY A 246 23.99 10.41 -13.30
C GLY A 246 22.91 9.45 -12.77
N GLU A 247 23.27 8.47 -11.95
CA GLU A 247 22.35 7.56 -11.26
C GLU A 247 23.02 6.99 -10.00
N GLY A 248 22.22 6.34 -9.15
CA GLY A 248 22.72 5.81 -7.89
C GLY A 248 21.63 5.28 -6.98
N THR A 249 22.07 4.75 -5.84
CA THR A 249 21.21 4.25 -4.77
C THR A 249 21.67 4.86 -3.45
N VAL A 250 20.73 5.31 -2.62
CA VAL A 250 21.01 5.86 -1.29
C VAL A 250 20.06 5.22 -0.27
N ASP A 251 20.63 4.74 0.83
CA ASP A 251 19.92 4.17 1.97
C ASP A 251 19.88 5.17 3.11
N TYR A 252 18.73 5.30 3.77
CA TYR A 252 18.49 6.24 4.88
C TYR A 252 17.22 5.83 5.63
N VAL A 253 16.91 6.47 6.75
CA VAL A 253 15.61 6.27 7.42
C VAL A 253 14.62 7.37 7.04
N TRP A 254 13.36 7.03 6.81
CA TRP A 254 12.36 8.02 6.42
C TRP A 254 10.99 7.68 6.99
N ARG A 255 10.18 8.71 7.23
CA ARG A 255 8.78 8.51 7.59
C ARG A 255 8.06 7.84 6.43
N ASN A 256 7.52 6.64 6.65
CA ASN A 256 6.68 5.96 5.69
C ASN A 256 5.28 6.59 5.71
N PRO A 257 4.77 7.13 4.59
CA PRO A 257 3.49 7.84 4.56
C PRO A 257 2.28 6.93 4.82
N VAL A 258 2.41 5.62 4.61
CA VAL A 258 1.34 4.64 4.83
C VAL A 258 1.28 4.22 6.29
N THR A 259 2.43 4.05 6.94
CA THR A 259 2.50 3.53 8.32
C THR A 259 2.58 4.66 9.35
N ASN A 260 3.10 5.82 8.95
CA ASN A 260 3.48 6.97 9.77
C ASN A 260 4.65 6.69 10.75
N SER A 261 5.37 5.58 10.56
CA SER A 261 6.58 5.23 11.30
C SER A 261 7.83 5.66 10.55
N VAL A 262 8.93 5.86 11.28
CA VAL A 262 10.28 5.96 10.68
C VAL A 262 10.73 4.55 10.34
N GLU A 263 11.09 4.32 9.08
CA GLU A 263 11.44 3.02 8.51
C GLU A 263 12.69 3.16 7.62
N LYS A 264 13.45 2.07 7.44
CA LYS A 264 14.57 2.04 6.50
C LYS A 264 14.05 2.17 5.07
N LYS A 265 14.63 3.10 4.32
CA LYS A 265 14.27 3.39 2.93
C LYS A 265 15.49 3.30 2.04
N ARG A 266 15.35 2.61 0.90
CA ARG A 266 16.33 2.61 -0.18
C ARG A 266 15.75 3.35 -1.37
N THR A 267 16.45 4.36 -1.86
CA THR A 267 16.01 5.20 -2.99
C THR A 267 16.94 5.04 -4.18
N PHE A 268 16.36 4.75 -5.34
CA PHE A 268 17.02 4.84 -6.64
C PHE A 268 16.87 6.25 -7.18
N ILE A 269 17.95 6.77 -7.74
CA ILE A 269 17.99 8.11 -8.32
C ILE A 269 18.49 8.07 -9.76
N ARG A 270 18.00 8.99 -10.58
CA ARG A 270 18.46 9.21 -11.96
C ARG A 270 18.45 10.70 -12.30
N ARG A 271 19.49 11.17 -12.95
CA ARG A 271 19.59 12.54 -13.48
C ARG A 271 18.83 12.63 -14.79
N GLU A 272 17.88 13.56 -14.85
CA GLU A 272 17.10 13.88 -16.05
C GLU A 272 17.02 15.41 -16.20
N ASN A 273 17.48 15.93 -17.34
CA ASN A 273 17.35 17.34 -17.73
C ASN A 273 17.73 18.38 -16.64
N GLY A 274 18.85 18.18 -15.94
CA GLY A 274 19.34 19.10 -14.91
C GLY A 274 18.78 18.87 -13.50
N SER A 275 17.98 17.82 -13.32
CA SER A 275 17.40 17.47 -12.03
C SER A 275 17.65 16.01 -11.68
N LEU A 276 17.68 15.73 -10.38
CA LEU A 276 17.58 14.39 -9.85
C LEU A 276 16.10 13.99 -9.78
N ILE A 277 15.77 12.80 -10.27
CA ILE A 277 14.49 12.12 -10.06
C ILE A 277 14.75 10.94 -9.14
N GLY A 278 14.00 10.83 -8.05
CA GLY A 278 14.15 9.78 -7.05
C GLY A 278 12.87 9.01 -6.79
N VAL A 279 12.99 7.69 -6.64
CA VAL A 279 11.92 6.80 -6.17
C VAL A 279 12.53 5.80 -5.21
N GLY A 280 11.92 5.61 -4.04
CA GLY A 280 12.43 4.66 -3.05
C GLY A 280 11.35 3.80 -2.43
N PHE A 281 11.77 2.65 -1.93
CA PHE A 281 10.96 1.64 -1.28
C PHE A 281 11.40 1.42 0.17
N TYR A 282 10.47 1.01 1.02
CA TYR A 282 10.73 0.78 2.44
C TYR A 282 11.06 -0.69 2.68
N THR A 283 12.15 -0.93 3.40
CA THR A 283 12.67 -2.29 3.65
C THR A 283 12.23 -2.81 5.01
N GLU A 284 12.24 -1.98 6.05
CA GLU A 284 11.98 -2.37 7.45
C GLU A 284 11.35 -1.23 8.24
#